data_AF-A0A2X2BZV4-F1
#
_entry.id   AF-A0A2X2BZV4-F1
#
_cell.length_a   1.000
_cell.length_b   1.000
_cell.length_c   1.000
_cell.angle_alpha   90.00
_cell.angle_beta   90.00
_cell.angle_gamma   90.00
#
_symmetry.space_group_name_H-M   'P 1'
#
loop_
_entity.id
_entity.type
_entity.pdbx_description
1 polymer ?
#
loop_
_entity_poly.entity_id
_entity_poly.type
_entity_poly.pdbx_seq_one_letter_code
_entity_poly.pdbx_strand_id
1 'polypeptide(L)'
;MARYRKEVTGGLDDTQLRQLETRLSYLRELNDRRQTILKSIEEQGKLTEELRSSINETQSKTELEDLYLPYKPKRRTRGQIAIENGLEPLADLLWNEPQHTPEDAASAYINPEKGIDDSKAALDGARYILMERFAEDAGLLAKVRQYLWKKCASC
;
A
#
# COMPACT_ATOMS: atom_id res chain seq x y z
N MET A 1 -1.55 -40.00 1.21
CA MET A 1 -2.99 -40.01 1.60
C MET A 1 -3.87 -40.85 0.67
N ALA A 2 -3.57 -40.97 -0.64
CA ALA A 2 -4.45 -41.66 -1.60
C ALA A 2 -4.54 -43.20 -1.48
N ARG A 3 -3.57 -43.88 -0.86
CA ARG A 3 -3.55 -45.35 -0.82
C ARG A 3 -4.63 -46.01 0.06
N TYR A 4 -5.15 -45.31 1.08
CA TYR A 4 -6.05 -45.88 2.09
C TYR A 4 -7.44 -45.22 2.17
N ARG A 5 -7.79 -44.31 1.25
CA ARG A 5 -9.11 -43.60 1.25
C ARG A 5 -9.83 -43.65 -0.10
N LYS A 6 -9.46 -44.59 -0.99
CA LYS A 6 -10.04 -44.73 -2.33
C LYS A 6 -11.57 -44.86 -2.32
N GLU A 7 -12.15 -45.50 -1.32
CA GLU A 7 -13.60 -45.66 -1.20
C GLU A 7 -14.32 -44.37 -0.78
N VAL A 8 -13.65 -43.50 -0.01
CA VAL A 8 -14.21 -42.21 0.44
C VAL A 8 -14.13 -41.16 -0.66
N THR A 9 -13.12 -41.22 -1.53
CA THR A 9 -12.94 -40.28 -2.63
C THR A 9 -13.58 -40.73 -3.94
N GLY A 10 -14.26 -41.87 -3.97
CA GLY A 10 -14.87 -42.41 -5.20
C GLY A 10 -13.85 -42.83 -6.26
N GLY A 11 -12.63 -43.20 -5.85
CA GLY A 11 -11.60 -43.70 -6.77
C GLY A 11 -10.66 -42.65 -7.37
N LEU A 12 -10.68 -41.39 -6.89
CA LEU A 12 -9.76 -40.35 -7.36
C LEU A 12 -8.28 -40.78 -7.25
N ASP A 13 -7.51 -40.56 -8.31
CA ASP A 13 -6.07 -40.81 -8.36
C ASP A 13 -5.24 -39.63 -7.83
N ASP A 14 -3.93 -39.85 -7.63
CA ASP A 14 -3.01 -38.84 -7.09
C ASP A 14 -2.93 -37.56 -7.94
N THR A 15 -3.10 -37.67 -9.27
CA THR A 15 -3.08 -36.52 -10.17
C THR A 15 -4.32 -35.68 -9.99
N GLN A 16 -5.50 -36.32 -9.92
CA GLN A 16 -6.77 -35.66 -9.67
C GLN A 16 -6.80 -35.00 -8.29
N LEU A 17 -6.24 -35.64 -7.26
CA LEU A 17 -6.15 -35.07 -5.91
C LEU A 17 -5.25 -33.84 -5.87
N ARG A 18 -4.11 -33.83 -6.58
CA ARG A 18 -3.24 -32.64 -6.67
C ARG A 18 -3.89 -31.49 -7.43
N GLN A 19 -4.61 -31.80 -8.52
CA GLN A 19 -5.37 -30.79 -9.26
C GLN A 19 -6.48 -30.18 -8.38
N LEU A 20 -7.18 -31.01 -7.62
CA LEU A 20 -8.20 -30.58 -6.67
C LEU A 20 -7.61 -29.69 -5.59
N GLU A 21 -6.49 -30.09 -4.98
CA GLU A 21 -5.78 -29.29 -3.96
C GLU A 21 -5.39 -27.91 -4.51
N THR A 22 -4.78 -27.88 -5.70
CA THR A 22 -4.37 -26.63 -6.36
C THR A 22 -5.58 -25.73 -6.65
N ARG A 23 -6.66 -26.31 -7.20
CA ARG A 23 -7.87 -25.55 -7.53
C ARG A 23 -8.57 -25.06 -6.26
N LEU A 24 -8.61 -25.87 -5.21
CA LEU A 24 -9.19 -25.51 -3.93
C LEU A 24 -8.43 -24.34 -3.28
N SER A 25 -7.10 -24.37 -3.29
CA SER A 25 -6.29 -23.25 -2.79
C SER A 25 -6.59 -21.96 -3.56
N TYR A 26 -6.58 -22.03 -4.90
CA TYR A 26 -6.90 -20.88 -5.74
C TYR A 26 -8.28 -20.28 -5.42
N LEU A 27 -9.30 -21.13 -5.28
CA LEU A 27 -10.68 -20.68 -5.01
C LEU A 27 -10.83 -20.08 -3.60
N ARG A 28 -10.13 -20.63 -2.60
CA ARG A 28 -10.09 -20.04 -1.25
C ARG A 28 -9.45 -18.66 -1.27
N GLU A 29 -8.28 -18.52 -1.89
CA GLU A 29 -7.59 -17.24 -2.02
C GLU A 29 -8.44 -16.21 -2.79
N LEU A 30 -9.14 -16.62 -3.85
CA LEU A 30 -10.07 -15.76 -4.58
C LEU A 30 -11.23 -15.30 -3.68
N ASN A 31 -11.85 -16.21 -2.92
CA ASN A 31 -12.96 -15.90 -2.03
C ASN A 31 -12.53 -14.97 -0.87
N ASP A 32 -11.38 -15.23 -0.25
CA ASP A 32 -10.84 -14.40 0.84
C ASP A 32 -10.56 -12.98 0.33
N ARG A 33 -9.98 -12.89 -0.88
CA ARG A 33 -9.72 -11.61 -1.53
C ARG A 33 -11.03 -10.89 -1.88
N ARG A 34 -12.04 -11.61 -2.38
CA ARG A 34 -13.36 -11.06 -2.69
C ARG A 34 -14.00 -10.42 -1.47
N GLN A 35 -14.00 -11.12 -0.33
CA GLN A 35 -14.57 -10.59 0.92
C GLN A 35 -13.85 -9.32 1.38
N THR A 36 -12.52 -9.30 1.26
CA THR A 36 -11.70 -8.12 1.59
C THR A 36 -12.09 -6.91 0.73
N ILE A 37 -12.28 -7.13 -0.57
CA ILE A 37 -12.66 -6.09 -1.54
C ILE A 37 -14.06 -5.57 -1.24
N LEU A 38 -15.04 -6.47 -1.08
CA LEU A 38 -16.42 -6.09 -0.75
C LEU A 38 -16.47 -5.21 0.51
N LYS A 39 -15.80 -5.64 1.59
CA LYS A 39 -15.71 -4.89 2.83
C LYS A 39 -15.09 -3.51 2.62
N SER A 40 -13.98 -3.43 1.89
CA SER A 40 -13.29 -2.16 1.63
C SER A 40 -14.12 -1.16 0.83
N ILE A 41 -14.94 -1.63 -0.12
CA ILE A 41 -15.83 -0.77 -0.92
C ILE A 41 -17.07 -0.36 -0.09
N GLU A 42 -17.59 -1.27 0.74
CA GLU A 42 -18.70 -1.02 1.65
C GLU A 42 -18.35 0.02 2.72
N GLU A 43 -17.16 -0.05 3.30
CA GLU A 43 -16.62 0.95 4.25
C GLU A 43 -16.51 2.36 3.62
N GLN A 44 -16.39 2.44 2.29
CA GLN A 44 -16.40 3.72 1.56
C GLN A 44 -17.82 4.19 1.19
N GLY A 45 -18.86 3.40 1.46
CA GLY A 45 -20.25 3.66 1.06
C GLY A 45 -20.48 3.63 -0.45
N LYS A 46 -19.60 2.93 -1.21
CA LYS A 46 -19.62 2.92 -2.68
C LYS A 46 -20.08 1.59 -3.28
N LEU A 47 -20.49 0.63 -2.46
CA LEU A 47 -20.87 -0.71 -2.93
C LEU A 47 -22.31 -0.71 -3.43
N THR A 48 -22.49 -0.59 -4.74
CA THR A 48 -23.81 -0.77 -5.39
C THR A 48 -24.15 -2.25 -5.54
N GLU A 49 -25.43 -2.55 -5.77
CA GLU A 49 -25.88 -3.94 -5.94
C GLU A 49 -25.31 -4.56 -7.23
N GLU A 50 -25.20 -3.77 -8.30
CA GLU A 50 -24.62 -4.21 -9.58
C GLU A 50 -23.13 -4.57 -9.42
N LEU A 51 -22.40 -3.74 -8.66
CA LEU A 51 -20.99 -3.99 -8.36
C LEU A 51 -20.81 -5.21 -7.45
N ARG A 52 -21.69 -5.37 -6.46
CA ARG A 52 -21.71 -6.55 -5.57
C ARG A 52 -21.93 -7.82 -6.39
N SER A 53 -22.89 -7.84 -7.31
CA SER A 53 -23.13 -8.99 -8.22
C SER A 53 -21.90 -9.29 -9.06
N SER A 54 -21.34 -8.26 -9.71
CA SER A 54 -20.15 -8.39 -10.57
C SER A 54 -18.95 -9.00 -9.82
N ILE A 55 -18.70 -8.53 -8.59
CA ILE A 55 -17.62 -9.04 -7.72
C ILE A 55 -17.88 -10.50 -7.30
N ASN A 56 -19.13 -10.87 -7.01
CA ASN A 56 -19.51 -12.23 -6.62
C ASN A 56 -19.41 -13.25 -7.75
N GLU A 57 -19.74 -12.85 -8.97
CA GLU A 57 -19.75 -13.72 -10.15
C GLU A 57 -18.35 -13.96 -10.73
N THR A 58 -17.41 -13.05 -10.45
CA THR A 58 -16.04 -13.12 -10.98
C THR A 58 -15.30 -14.39 -10.51
N GLN A 59 -14.72 -15.11 -11.48
CA GLN A 59 -13.90 -16.32 -11.24
C GLN A 59 -12.39 -16.09 -11.45
N SER A 60 -12.01 -14.90 -11.93
CA SER A 60 -10.63 -14.50 -12.22
C SER A 60 -10.11 -13.55 -11.14
N LYS A 61 -8.94 -13.87 -10.56
CA LYS A 61 -8.25 -12.96 -9.64
C LYS A 61 -7.93 -11.60 -10.28
N THR A 62 -7.65 -11.58 -11.58
CA THR A 62 -7.32 -10.35 -12.32
C THR A 62 -8.53 -9.44 -12.45
N GLU A 63 -9.65 -9.98 -12.94
CA GLU A 63 -10.91 -9.22 -13.08
C GLU A 63 -11.40 -8.70 -11.72
N LEU A 64 -11.20 -9.49 -10.66
CA LEU A 64 -11.54 -9.08 -9.30
C LEU A 64 -10.74 -7.84 -8.85
N GLU A 65 -9.44 -7.77 -9.18
CA GLU A 65 -8.62 -6.59 -8.90
C GLU A 65 -8.99 -5.40 -9.79
N ASP A 66 -9.34 -5.63 -11.06
CA ASP A 66 -9.75 -4.58 -11.99
C ASP A 66 -11.04 -3.89 -11.51
N LEU A 67 -12.03 -4.66 -11.04
CA LEU A 67 -13.25 -4.14 -10.42
C LEU A 67 -12.96 -3.34 -9.14
N TYR A 68 -11.94 -3.73 -8.38
CA TYR A 68 -11.54 -3.05 -7.15
C TYR A 68 -10.69 -1.80 -7.40
N LEU A 69 -9.99 -1.71 -8.53
CA LEU A 69 -9.00 -0.67 -8.81
C LEU A 69 -9.49 0.76 -8.57
N PRO A 70 -10.72 1.16 -8.99
CA PRO A 70 -11.25 2.52 -8.75
C PRO A 70 -11.48 2.84 -7.26
N TYR A 71 -11.64 1.81 -6.43
CA TYR A 71 -11.97 1.92 -5.01
C TYR A 71 -10.77 1.63 -4.11
N LYS A 72 -9.66 1.15 -4.67
CA LYS A 72 -8.45 0.83 -3.92
C LYS A 72 -7.98 2.11 -3.21
N PRO A 73 -7.94 2.12 -1.86
CA PRO A 73 -7.48 3.28 -1.11
C PRO A 73 -6.07 3.64 -1.56
N LYS A 74 -5.87 4.89 -1.96
CA LYS A 74 -4.52 5.40 -2.13
C LYS A 74 -3.86 5.39 -0.75
N ARG A 75 -2.68 4.76 -0.66
CA ARG A 75 -1.92 4.77 0.60
C ARG A 75 -1.64 6.21 0.95
N ARG A 76 -2.18 6.67 2.08
CA ARG A 76 -1.72 7.90 2.70
C ARG A 76 -0.27 7.69 3.11
N THR A 77 0.62 8.45 2.50
CA THR A 77 2.04 8.39 2.82
C THR A 77 2.30 9.08 4.16
N ARG A 78 3.46 8.83 4.76
CA ARG A 78 3.82 9.50 6.02
C ARG A 78 3.95 11.01 5.81
N GLY A 79 4.44 11.44 4.65
CA GLY A 79 4.48 12.84 4.25
C GLY A 79 3.08 13.45 4.10
N GLN A 80 2.14 12.77 3.46
CA GLN A 80 0.75 13.25 3.35
C GLN A 80 0.08 13.42 4.71
N ILE A 81 0.26 12.46 5.62
CA ILE A 81 -0.27 12.57 7.00
C ILE A 81 0.37 13.76 7.72
N ALA A 82 1.68 13.97 7.56
CA ALA A 82 2.37 15.12 8.13
C ALA A 82 1.85 16.47 7.57
N ILE A 83 1.54 16.53 6.26
CA ILE A 83 0.92 17.71 5.63
C ILE A 83 -0.49 17.94 6.19
N GLU A 84 -1.33 16.91 6.27
CA GLU A 84 -2.68 16.97 6.86
C GLU A 84 -2.63 17.47 8.33
N ASN A 85 -1.57 17.11 9.05
CA ASN A 85 -1.34 17.55 10.42
C ASN A 85 -0.76 18.97 10.54
N GLY A 86 -0.38 19.60 9.43
CA GLY A 86 0.11 20.98 9.38
C GLY A 86 1.62 21.14 9.55
N LEU A 87 2.41 20.10 9.25
CA LEU A 87 3.88 20.13 9.32
C LEU A 87 4.55 20.63 8.05
N GLU A 88 3.79 20.94 7.00
CA GLU A 88 4.33 21.46 5.74
C GLU A 88 5.14 22.77 5.92
N PRO A 89 4.65 23.77 6.69
CA PRO A 89 5.43 24.99 6.92
C PRO A 89 6.73 24.75 7.69
N LEU A 90 6.78 23.74 8.57
CA LEU A 90 8.01 23.34 9.25
C LEU A 90 9.03 22.75 8.25
N ALA A 91 8.57 21.88 7.36
CA ALA A 91 9.42 21.31 6.31
C ALA A 91 9.98 22.40 5.38
N ASP A 92 9.15 23.37 4.99
CA ASP A 92 9.57 24.50 4.14
C ASP A 92 10.56 25.42 4.85
N LEU A 93 10.33 25.72 6.14
CA LEU A 93 11.23 26.54 6.95
C LEU A 93 12.61 25.88 7.07
N LEU A 94 12.66 24.60 7.45
CA LEU A 94 13.94 23.89 7.62
C LEU A 94 14.70 23.71 6.29
N TRP A 95 13.97 23.66 5.17
CA TRP A 95 14.58 23.56 3.85
C TRP A 95 15.14 24.89 3.36
N ASN A 96 14.38 25.98 3.50
CA ASN A 96 14.75 27.29 2.97
C ASN A 96 15.68 28.08 3.90
N GLU A 97 15.63 27.79 5.21
CA GLU A 97 16.33 28.55 6.25
C GLU A 97 17.18 27.63 7.15
N PRO A 98 18.28 27.04 6.63
CA PRO A 98 19.11 26.06 7.33
C PRO A 98 19.84 26.62 8.56
N GLN A 99 19.81 27.94 8.79
CA GLN A 99 20.34 28.60 9.98
C GLN A 99 19.47 28.39 11.24
N HIS A 100 18.23 27.93 11.09
CA HIS A 100 17.35 27.66 12.23
C HIS A 100 17.77 26.38 12.95
N THR A 101 17.73 26.39 14.28
CA THR A 101 17.81 25.17 15.09
C THR A 101 16.55 24.34 14.85
N PRO A 102 16.64 23.10 14.33
CA PRO A 102 15.46 22.30 13.99
C PRO A 102 14.54 22.04 15.19
N GLU A 103 15.11 21.77 16.36
CA GLU A 103 14.38 21.49 17.59
C GLU A 103 13.55 22.69 18.07
N ASP A 104 14.10 23.90 17.95
CA ASP A 104 13.42 25.15 18.32
C ASP A 104 12.26 25.44 17.37
N ALA A 105 12.50 25.30 16.05
CA ALA A 105 11.46 25.49 15.04
C ALA A 105 10.32 24.47 15.18
N ALA A 106 10.64 23.22 15.53
CA ALA A 106 9.67 22.14 15.70
C ALA A 106 8.78 22.31 16.94
N SER A 107 9.24 23.02 17.98
CA SER A 107 8.49 23.23 19.22
C SER A 107 7.12 23.90 18.98
N ALA A 108 7.02 24.78 17.97
CA ALA A 108 5.79 25.47 17.59
C ALA A 108 4.73 24.55 16.93
N TYR A 109 5.11 23.32 16.57
CA TYR A 109 4.28 22.37 15.85
C TYR A 109 3.85 21.16 16.70
N ILE A 110 4.20 21.13 17.99
CA ILE A 110 3.75 20.08 18.91
C ILE A 110 2.23 20.19 19.08
N ASN A 111 1.54 19.12 18.73
CA ASN A 111 0.09 19.03 18.82
C ASN A 111 -0.33 17.56 19.03
N PRO A 112 -0.56 17.14 20.29
CA PRO A 112 -0.97 15.77 20.61
C PRO A 112 -2.31 15.38 19.97
N GLU A 113 -3.24 16.32 19.75
CA GLU A 113 -4.53 16.03 19.09
C GLU A 113 -4.35 15.61 17.63
N LYS A 114 -3.25 16.04 16.99
CA LYS A 114 -2.85 15.65 15.64
C LYS A 114 -1.80 14.53 15.63
N GLY A 115 -1.51 13.92 16.77
CA GLY A 115 -0.51 12.85 16.91
C GLY A 115 0.94 13.34 16.80
N ILE A 116 1.20 14.60 17.15
CA ILE A 116 2.54 15.19 17.22
C ILE A 116 2.88 15.42 18.69
N ASP A 117 3.42 14.40 19.35
CA ASP A 117 3.60 14.38 20.81
C ASP A 117 4.82 15.19 21.29
N ASP A 118 5.84 15.31 20.45
CA ASP A 118 7.09 16.00 20.76
C ASP A 118 7.74 16.61 19.51
N SER A 119 8.81 17.41 19.71
CA SER A 119 9.59 18.00 18.61
C SER A 119 10.15 16.93 17.66
N LYS A 120 10.47 15.73 18.18
CA LYS A 120 10.99 14.64 17.36
C LYS A 120 9.94 14.13 16.37
N ALA A 121 8.69 13.97 16.81
CA ALA A 121 7.57 13.59 15.95
C ALA A 121 7.32 14.66 14.86
N ALA A 122 7.40 15.94 15.22
CA ALA A 122 7.27 17.04 14.26
C ALA A 122 8.40 17.00 13.20
N LEU A 123 9.65 16.82 13.64
CA LEU A 123 10.81 16.72 12.75
C LEU A 123 10.78 15.47 11.87
N ASP A 124 10.35 14.32 12.43
CA ASP A 124 10.16 13.08 11.66
C ASP A 124 9.10 13.27 10.58
N GLY A 125 7.98 13.94 10.88
CA GLY A 125 6.95 14.29 9.92
C GLY A 125 7.48 15.22 8.82
N ALA A 126 8.15 16.31 9.18
CA ALA A 126 8.78 17.23 8.22
C ALA A 126 9.83 16.51 7.33
N ARG A 127 10.60 15.58 7.91
CA ARG A 127 11.55 14.75 7.15
C ARG A 127 10.83 13.88 6.11
N TYR A 128 9.70 13.27 6.44
CA TYR A 128 8.93 12.48 5.47
C TYR A 128 8.44 13.33 4.30
N ILE A 129 7.99 14.56 4.57
CA ILE A 129 7.57 15.50 3.52
C ILE A 129 8.72 15.76 2.55
N LEU A 130 9.91 16.10 3.07
CA LEU A 130 11.08 16.38 2.24
C LEU A 130 11.58 15.13 1.47
N MET A 131 11.60 13.97 2.13
CA MET A 131 11.98 12.70 1.49
C MET A 131 11.09 12.39 0.28
N GLU A 132 9.78 12.58 0.42
CA GLU A 132 8.83 12.32 -0.66
C GLU A 132 9.00 13.35 -1.79
N ARG A 133 9.17 14.64 -1.47
CA ARG A 133 9.48 15.67 -2.48
C ARG A 133 10.75 15.36 -3.27
N PHE A 134 11.81 14.90 -2.61
CA PHE A 134 13.06 14.52 -3.29
C PHE A 134 12.91 13.24 -4.11
N ALA A 135 12.14 12.27 -3.63
CA ALA A 135 11.88 11.03 -4.34
C ALA A 135 11.04 11.23 -5.61
N GLU A 136 10.30 12.33 -5.69
CA GLU A 136 9.45 12.68 -6.84
C GLU A 136 10.08 13.74 -7.77
N ASP A 137 11.23 14.31 -7.41
CA ASP A 137 11.96 15.25 -8.27
C ASP A 137 12.54 14.53 -9.51
N ALA A 138 11.87 14.70 -10.65
CA ALA A 138 12.22 14.07 -11.91
C ALA A 138 13.65 14.42 -12.38
N GLY A 139 14.14 15.63 -12.08
CA GLY A 139 15.48 16.08 -12.45
C GLY A 139 16.56 15.40 -11.61
N LEU A 140 16.35 15.26 -10.31
CA LEU A 140 17.21 14.52 -9.39
C LEU A 140 17.26 13.04 -9.77
N LEU A 141 16.10 12.41 -9.99
CA LEU A 141 16.01 11.01 -10.40
C LEU A 141 16.74 10.72 -11.70
N ALA A 142 16.62 11.59 -12.71
CA ALA A 142 17.32 11.45 -13.98
C ALA A 142 18.85 11.49 -13.80
N LYS A 143 19.34 12.43 -12.98
CA LYS A 143 20.78 12.55 -12.65
C LYS A 143 21.30 11.32 -11.90
N VAL A 144 20.56 10.85 -10.87
CA VAL A 144 20.94 9.66 -10.09
C VAL A 144 20.97 8.42 -10.97
N ARG A 145 19.95 8.23 -11.83
CA ARG A 145 19.92 7.10 -12.77
C ARG A 145 21.10 7.12 -13.73
N GLN A 146 21.43 8.28 -14.30
CA GLN A 146 22.58 8.43 -15.19
C GLN A 146 23.90 8.15 -14.46
N TYR A 147 24.04 8.61 -13.22
CA TYR A 147 25.20 8.34 -12.38
C TYR A 147 25.39 6.85 -12.09
N LEU A 148 24.32 6.17 -11.65
CA LEU A 148 24.33 4.73 -11.37
C LEU A 148 24.65 3.93 -12.63
N TRP A 149 24.05 4.28 -13.77
CA TRP A 149 24.34 3.62 -15.05
C TRP A 149 25.82 3.73 -15.43
N LYS A 150 26.42 4.92 -15.29
CA LYS A 150 27.85 5.14 -15.60
C LYS A 150 28.81 4.39 -14.68
N LYS A 151 28.44 4.15 -13.41
CA LYS A 151 29.32 3.50 -12.43
C LYS A 151 29.10 1.99 -12.29
N CYS A 152 27.87 1.50 -12.47
CA CYS A 152 27.57 0.07 -12.38
C CYS A 152 27.83 -0.68 -13.68
N ALA A 153 27.86 -0.01 -14.85
CA ALA A 153 28.23 -0.64 -16.12
C ALA A 153 29.76 -0.84 -16.29
N SER A 154 30.58 -0.44 -15.31
CA SER A 154 32.04 -0.65 -15.29
C SER A 154 32.48 -1.76 -14.33
N CYS A 155 31.58 -2.65 -13.94
CA CYS A 155 31.88 -3.82 -13.11
C CYS A 155 31.58 -5.12 -13.85
#